data_AF-A0A2V6R2C0-F1
#
_entry.id   AF-A0A2V6R2C0-F1
#
_cell.length_a   1.000
_cell.length_b   1.000
_cell.length_c   1.000
_cell.angle_alpha   90.00
_cell.angle_beta   90.00
_cell.angle_gamma   90.00
#
_symmetry.space_group_name_H-M   'P 1'
#
loop_
_entity.id
_entity.type
_entity.pdbx_description
1 polymer ?
#
loop_
_entity_poly.entity_id
_entity_poly.type
_entity_poly.pdbx_seq_one_letter_code
_entity_poly.pdbx_strand_id
1 'polypeptide(L)' 'MRLPSLAPVADLAGYPLSVADLAEVASILESIMEDIEALRALDLADDLEPILSFRVEPWV' A
#
# COMPACT_ATOMS: atom_id res chain seq x y z
N MET A 1 12.50 -6.28 1.79
CA MET A 1 11.80 -6.75 3.02
C MET A 1 10.97 -7.97 2.62
N ARG A 2 10.81 -9.02 3.43
CA ARG A 2 9.94 -10.16 3.04
C ARG A 2 8.51 -9.88 3.50
N LEU A 3 7.56 -9.84 2.56
CA LEU A 3 6.15 -9.63 2.88
C LEU A 3 5.62 -10.78 3.76
N PRO A 4 4.76 -10.48 4.76
CA PRO A 4 4.02 -11.51 5.47
C PRO A 4 3.06 -12.23 4.51
N SER A 5 2.52 -13.38 4.95
CA SER A 5 1.52 -14.09 4.15
C SER A 5 0.34 -13.18 3.81
N LEU A 6 0.01 -13.07 2.52
CA LEU A 6 -1.06 -12.21 2.03
C LEU A 6 -2.45 -12.85 2.12
N ALA A 7 -2.54 -14.18 2.23
CA ALA A 7 -3.83 -14.87 2.27
C ALA A 7 -4.76 -14.37 3.40
N PRO A 8 -4.30 -14.22 4.67
CA PRO A 8 -5.15 -13.70 5.74
C PRO A 8 -5.58 -12.24 5.52
N VAL A 9 -4.74 -11.45 4.83
CA VAL A 9 -5.04 -10.04 4.52
C VAL A 9 -6.10 -9.96 3.43
N ALA A 10 -5.98 -10.78 2.40
CA ALA A 10 -6.93 -10.91 1.31
C ALA A 10 -8.31 -11.37 1.84
N ASP A 11 -8.32 -12.37 2.73
CA ASP A 11 -9.54 -12.84 3.40
C ASP A 11 -10.20 -11.73 4.24
N LEU A 12 -9.42 -11.00 5.04
CA LEU A 12 -9.91 -9.89 5.86
C LEU A 12 -10.51 -8.76 5.01
N ALA A 13 -9.93 -8.49 3.84
CA ALA A 13 -10.41 -7.50 2.90
C ALA A 13 -11.68 -7.96 2.14
N GLY A 14 -12.11 -9.22 2.32
CA GLY A 14 -13.27 -9.80 1.62
C GLY A 14 -12.97 -10.27 0.19
N TYR A 15 -11.68 -10.43 -0.15
CA TYR A 15 -11.22 -10.90 -1.46
C TYR A 15 -10.34 -12.14 -1.29
N PRO A 16 -10.91 -13.32 -1.01
CA PRO A 16 -10.13 -14.56 -0.97
C PRO A 16 -9.53 -14.83 -2.37
N LEU A 17 -8.21 -14.84 -2.45
CA LEU A 17 -7.46 -14.96 -3.71
C LEU A 17 -6.87 -16.36 -3.90
N SER A 18 -6.69 -16.76 -5.15
CA SER A 18 -5.95 -17.98 -5.47
C SER A 18 -4.47 -17.82 -5.17
N VAL A 19 -3.73 -18.92 -5.07
CA VAL A 19 -2.27 -18.89 -4.84
C VAL A 19 -1.54 -18.14 -5.97
N ALA A 20 -2.02 -18.25 -7.21
CA ALA A 20 -1.45 -17.56 -8.35
C ALA A 20 -1.65 -16.03 -8.24
N ASP A 21 -2.89 -15.61 -7.93
CA ASP A 21 -3.21 -14.18 -7.78
C ASP A 21 -2.47 -13.58 -6.56
N LEU A 22 -2.33 -14.33 -5.47
CA LEU A 22 -1.55 -13.91 -4.30
C LEU A 22 -0.07 -13.69 -4.64
N ALA A 23 0.50 -14.50 -5.54
CA ALA A 23 1.88 -14.33 -5.98
C ALA A 23 2.05 -13.07 -6.85
N GLU A 24 1.09 -12.79 -7.74
CA GLU A 24 1.08 -11.56 -8.55
C GLU A 24 0.94 -10.32 -7.67
N VAL A 25 -0.02 -10.33 -6.74
CA VAL A 25 -0.23 -9.23 -5.78
C VAL A 25 1.01 -9.02 -4.91
N ALA A 26 1.69 -10.08 -4.48
CA ALA A 26 2.95 -9.97 -3.73
C ALA A 26 4.02 -9.21 -4.52
N SER A 27 4.19 -9.49 -5.81
CA SER A 27 5.16 -8.78 -6.65
C SER A 27 4.86 -7.29 -6.77
N ILE A 28 3.58 -6.92 -6.87
CA ILE A 28 3.17 -5.50 -6.94
C ILE A 28 3.41 -4.82 -5.59
N LEU A 29 3.04 -5.49 -4.49
CA LEU A 29 3.19 -4.95 -3.14
C LEU A 29 4.65 -4.78 -2.74
N GLU A 30 5.58 -5.59 -3.24
CA GLU A 30 7.01 -5.38 -3.00
C GLU A 30 7.47 -4.01 -3.50
N SER A 31 7.07 -3.61 -4.72
CA SER A 31 7.35 -2.27 -5.25
C SER A 31 6.71 -1.16 -4.42
N ILE A 32 5.44 -1.33 -4.01
CA ILE A 32 4.73 -0.33 -3.20
C ILE A 32 5.37 -0.17 -1.81
N MET A 33 5.88 -1.25 -1.24
CA MET A 33 6.57 -1.20 0.05
C MET A 33 7.86 -0.37 -0.04
N GLU A 34 8.57 -0.38 -1.16
CA GLU A 34 9.74 0.49 -1.36
C GLU A 34 9.33 1.97 -1.35
N ASP A 35 8.24 2.32 -2.03
CA ASP A 35 7.70 3.68 -2.02
C ASP A 35 7.26 4.11 -0.61
N ILE A 36 6.60 3.21 0.13
CA ILE A 36 6.18 3.47 1.51
C ILE A 36 7.39 3.71 2.43
N GLU A 37 8.45 2.92 2.29
CA GLU A 37 9.67 3.13 3.07
C GLU A 37 10.36 4.46 2.72
N ALA A 38 10.34 4.85 1.45
CA ALA A 38 10.84 6.17 1.04
C ALA A 38 10.02 7.31 1.70
N LEU A 39 8.69 7.17 1.78
CA LEU A 39 7.83 8.13 2.47
C LEU A 39 8.06 8.15 3.99
N ARG A 40 8.29 6.99 4.62
CA ARG A 40 8.59 6.89 6.06
C ARG A 40 9.94 7.52 6.42
N ALA A 41 10.88 7.49 5.49
CA ALA A 41 12.20 8.08 5.66
C ALA A 41 12.19 9.61 5.52
N LEU A 42 11.06 10.23 5.17
CA LEU A 42 10.94 11.68 5.14
C LEU A 42 11.08 12.24 6.56
N ASP A 43 11.97 13.23 6.70
CA ASP A 43 12.11 14.01 7.92
C ASP A 43 10.98 15.04 7.99
N LEU A 44 9.83 14.59 8.51
CA LEU A 44 8.62 15.40 8.66
C LEU A 44 8.64 16.13 10.00
N ALA A 45 8.13 17.36 10.02
CA ALA A 45 7.96 18.12 11.25
C ALA A 45 6.93 17.45 12.18
N ASP A 46 7.13 17.54 13.49
CA ASP A 46 6.24 16.92 14.49
C ASP A 46 4.82 17.53 14.51
N ASP A 47 4.65 18.73 13.93
CA ASP A 47 3.40 19.48 13.86
C ASP A 47 2.69 19.37 12.51
N LEU A 48 3.09 18.42 11.66
CA LEU A 48 2.52 18.25 10.34
C LEU A 48 1.03 17.87 10.43
N GLU A 49 0.16 18.73 9.90
CA GLU A 49 -1.28 18.45 9.85
C GLU A 49 -1.61 17.46 8.72
N PRO A 50 -2.53 16.49 8.94
CA PRO A 50 -3.03 15.61 7.89
C PRO A 50 -3.74 16.39 6.78
N ILE A 51 -3.63 15.91 5.54
CA ILE A 51 -4.42 16.44 4.44
C ILE A 51 -5.89 16.06 4.64
N LEU A 52 -6.76 17.06 4.90
CA LEU A 52 -8.19 16.85 5.13
C LEU A 52 -9.06 17.02 3.88
N SER A 53 -8.50 17.61 2.82
CA SER A 53 -9.20 17.86 1.57
C SER A 53 -8.26 17.68 0.40
N PHE A 54 -8.70 16.94 -0.61
CA PHE A 54 -8.02 16.85 -1.90
C PHE A 54 -9.03 17.13 -3.01
N ARG A 55 -8.61 17.87 -4.03
CA ARG A 55 -9.42 18.10 -5.23
C ARG A 55 -8.97 17.09 -6.28
N VAL A 56 -9.89 16.23 -6.71
CA VAL A 56 -9.68 15.38 -7.89
C VAL A 56 -10.07 16.22 -9.10
N GLU A 57 -9.11 16.58 -9.95
CA GLU A 57 -9.43 17.17 -11.24
C GLU A 57 -9.94 16.06 -12.19
N PRO A 58 -10.92 16.35 -13.06
CA PRO A 58 -11.38 15.39 -14.06
C PRO A 58 -10.22 14.97 -14.95
N TRP A 59 -10.11 13.68 -15.22
CA TRP A 59 -9.18 13.18 -16.24
C TRP A 59 -9.67 13.67 -17.61
N VAL A 60 -8.95 14.63 -18.22
CA VAL A 60 -9.22 15.16 -19.57
C VAL A 60 -8.54 14.27 -20.62
#